data_AF-A0A966FGH7-F1
#
_entry.id   AF-A0A966FGH7-F1
#
_cell.length_a   1.000
_cell.length_b   1.000
_cell.length_c   1.000
_cell.angle_alpha   90.00
_cell.angle_beta   90.00
_cell.angle_gamma   90.00
#
_symmetry.space_group_name_H-M   'P 1'
#
loop_
_entity.id
_entity.type
_entity.pdbx_description
1 polymer ?
#
loop_
_entity_poly.entity_id
_entity_poly.type
_entity_poly.pdbx_seq_one_letter_code
_entity_poly.pdbx_strand_id
1 'polypeptide(L)'
;MHEIICPHCNKAFKIDEAGYADILKQVRDGAFEQQLHERLELAEQDKRNAVELAQAQVASAMQKSVVAKDSEIQELKARLDAAEVARKLAIIEALSVVQKERDALANELEQAKRDKHAASELAEAKLANGLQKAAADKDAEIQALKAKLDSTGMMQKLAITEAVNVVERERDELKNGLARAELEKQ
;
A
#
# COMPACT_ATOMS: atom_id res chain seq x y z
N MET A 1 117.12 10.98 -12.17
CA MET A 1 117.17 9.72 -12.97
C MET A 1 117.34 8.52 -12.05
N HIS A 2 116.36 7.61 -12.01
CA HIS A 2 116.32 6.48 -11.05
C HIS A 2 116.57 5.16 -11.81
N GLU A 3 117.41 4.27 -11.27
CA GLU A 3 117.70 2.94 -11.84
C GLU A 3 116.88 1.86 -11.13
N ILE A 4 116.10 1.09 -11.90
CA ILE A 4 115.32 -0.05 -11.41
C ILE A 4 115.96 -1.34 -11.93
N ILE A 5 116.27 -2.26 -11.02
CA ILE A 5 116.89 -3.55 -11.35
C ILE A 5 115.79 -4.61 -11.35
N CYS A 6 115.66 -5.34 -12.45
CA CYS A 6 114.71 -6.44 -12.54
C CYS A 6 115.09 -7.57 -11.57
N PRO A 7 114.25 -7.94 -10.60
CA PRO A 7 114.57 -9.05 -9.69
C PRO A 7 114.58 -10.43 -10.37
N HIS A 8 114.07 -10.54 -11.61
CA HIS A 8 113.99 -11.80 -12.36
C HIS A 8 115.18 -12.05 -13.31
N CYS A 9 115.87 -11.00 -13.77
CA CYS A 9 116.99 -11.15 -14.70
C CYS A 9 118.18 -10.22 -14.44
N ASN A 10 118.15 -9.48 -13.33
CA ASN A 10 119.18 -8.54 -12.86
C ASN A 10 119.65 -7.49 -13.88
N LYS A 11 118.91 -7.27 -14.97
CA LYS A 11 119.17 -6.16 -15.89
C LYS A 11 118.68 -4.86 -15.26
N ALA A 12 119.56 -3.85 -15.26
CA ALA A 12 119.25 -2.50 -14.81
C ALA A 12 118.65 -1.70 -15.96
N PHE A 13 117.50 -1.08 -15.70
CA PHE A 13 116.85 -0.17 -16.64
C PHE A 13 116.78 1.22 -16.01
N LYS A 14 117.04 2.25 -16.82
CA LYS A 14 116.99 3.66 -16.41
C LYS A 14 115.62 4.23 -16.74
N ILE A 15 114.94 4.77 -15.73
CA ILE A 15 113.72 5.55 -15.92
C ILE A 15 114.06 7.03 -15.84
N ASP A 16 113.60 7.79 -16.83
CA ASP A 16 113.66 9.24 -16.84
C ASP A 16 112.55 9.83 -15.96
N GLU A 17 112.68 11.11 -15.61
CA GLU A 17 111.73 11.76 -14.71
C GLU A 17 110.32 11.91 -15.34
N ALA A 18 110.24 11.95 -16.68
CA ALA A 18 108.99 11.94 -17.42
C ALA A 18 108.27 10.59 -17.30
N GLY A 19 108.95 9.47 -17.55
CA GLY A 19 108.38 8.13 -17.43
C GLY A 19 107.98 7.76 -15.99
N TYR A 20 108.70 8.25 -14.98
CA TYR A 20 108.29 8.08 -13.59
C TYR A 20 107.00 8.86 -13.26
N ALA A 21 106.88 10.10 -13.76
CA ALA A 21 105.68 10.92 -13.58
C ALA A 21 104.45 10.30 -14.26
N ASP A 22 104.63 9.70 -15.45
CA ASP A 22 103.56 9.02 -16.18
C ASP A 22 103.06 7.77 -15.45
N ILE A 23 103.94 6.96 -14.88
CA ILE A 23 103.55 5.78 -14.07
C ILE A 23 102.82 6.22 -12.81
N LEU A 24 103.31 7.24 -12.10
CA LEU A 24 102.61 7.78 -10.92
C LEU A 24 101.23 8.33 -11.28
N LYS A 25 101.12 9.03 -12.41
CA LYS A 25 99.85 9.53 -12.92
C LYS A 25 98.90 8.38 -13.25
N GLN A 26 99.37 7.33 -13.93
CA GLN A 26 98.56 6.16 -14.26
C GLN A 26 98.02 5.44 -13.01
N VAL A 27 98.87 5.26 -11.98
CA VAL A 27 98.43 4.63 -10.71
C VAL A 27 97.41 5.52 -9.99
N ARG A 28 97.63 6.84 -9.97
CA ARG A 28 96.71 7.80 -9.34
C ARG A 28 95.38 7.89 -10.08
N ASP A 29 95.40 7.97 -11.40
CA ASP A 29 94.22 8.06 -12.25
C ASP A 29 93.41 6.76 -12.14
N GLY A 30 94.05 5.58 -12.17
CA GLY A 30 93.38 4.29 -11.97
C GLY A 30 92.76 4.12 -10.58
N ALA A 31 93.46 4.52 -9.52
CA ALA A 31 92.91 4.49 -8.16
C ALA A 31 91.75 5.49 -7.99
N PHE A 32 91.82 6.65 -8.63
CA PHE A 32 90.76 7.66 -8.62
C PHE A 32 89.52 7.15 -9.38
N GLU A 33 89.70 6.54 -10.55
CA GLU A 33 88.60 5.93 -11.32
C GLU A 33 87.90 4.82 -10.53
N GLN A 34 88.65 3.95 -9.84
CA GLN A 34 88.07 2.93 -8.97
C GLN A 34 87.24 3.53 -7.84
N GLN A 35 87.77 4.51 -7.11
CA GLN A 35 87.02 5.20 -6.04
C GLN A 35 85.79 5.95 -6.59
N LEU A 36 85.90 6.55 -7.76
CA LEU A 36 84.78 7.22 -8.42
C LEU A 36 83.69 6.20 -8.78
N HIS A 37 84.09 5.04 -9.32
CA HIS A 37 83.16 3.98 -9.69
C HIS A 37 82.42 3.41 -8.47
N GLU A 38 83.13 3.06 -7.39
CA GLU A 38 82.51 2.59 -6.14
C GLU A 38 81.51 3.61 -5.58
N ARG A 39 81.86 4.90 -5.61
CA ARG A 39 80.95 5.95 -5.14
C ARG A 39 79.72 6.12 -6.03
N LEU A 40 79.88 5.97 -7.35
CA LEU A 40 78.76 6.03 -8.29
C LEU A 40 77.83 4.82 -8.11
N GLU A 41 78.38 3.62 -7.92
CA GLU A 41 77.58 2.43 -7.64
C GLU A 41 76.80 2.55 -6.33
N LEU A 42 77.44 3.02 -5.26
CA LEU A 42 76.77 3.30 -3.99
C LEU A 42 75.65 4.34 -4.16
N ALA A 43 75.92 5.43 -4.87
CA ALA A 43 74.93 6.47 -5.12
C ALA A 43 73.75 5.96 -5.98
N GLU A 44 74.01 5.10 -6.96
CA GLU A 44 72.96 4.44 -7.73
C GLU A 44 72.12 3.49 -6.87
N GLN A 45 72.76 2.70 -6.01
CA GLN A 45 72.09 1.79 -5.11
C GLN A 45 71.21 2.55 -4.11
N ASP A 46 71.75 3.61 -3.49
CA ASP A 46 71.00 4.46 -2.57
C ASP A 46 69.81 5.12 -3.26
N LYS A 47 69.98 5.59 -4.49
CA LYS A 47 68.88 6.15 -5.29
C LYS A 47 67.81 5.10 -5.57
N ARG A 48 68.18 3.87 -5.94
CA ARG A 48 67.23 2.77 -6.19
C ARG A 48 66.46 2.43 -4.91
N ASN A 49 67.16 2.27 -3.79
CA ASN A 49 66.56 2.01 -2.49
C ASN A 49 65.59 3.12 -2.06
N ALA A 50 65.95 4.39 -2.27
CA ALA A 50 65.08 5.53 -1.95
C ALA A 50 63.80 5.53 -2.79
N VAL A 51 63.90 5.18 -4.08
CA VAL A 51 62.73 5.06 -4.96
C VAL A 51 61.84 3.90 -4.54
N GLU A 52 62.40 2.72 -4.26
CA GLU A 52 61.64 1.56 -3.78
C GLU A 52 60.93 1.85 -2.45
N LEU A 53 61.62 2.51 -1.52
CA LEU A 53 61.03 2.93 -0.25
C LEU A 53 59.87 3.90 -0.46
N ALA A 54 60.04 4.89 -1.34
CA ALA A 54 58.98 5.83 -1.66
C ALA A 54 57.76 5.13 -2.30
N GLN A 55 57.99 4.19 -3.23
CA GLN A 55 56.94 3.38 -3.84
C GLN A 55 56.20 2.53 -2.80
N ALA A 56 56.93 1.87 -1.90
CA ALA A 56 56.35 1.05 -0.83
C ALA A 56 55.51 1.91 0.15
N GLN A 57 55.99 3.11 0.50
CA GLN A 57 55.24 4.04 1.35
C GLN A 57 53.94 4.50 0.69
N VAL A 58 53.98 4.85 -0.60
CA VAL A 58 52.80 5.23 -1.38
C VAL A 58 51.81 4.06 -1.47
N ALA A 59 52.28 2.86 -1.80
CA ALA A 59 51.44 1.66 -1.87
C ALA A 59 50.77 1.36 -0.53
N SER A 60 51.52 1.43 0.58
CA SER A 60 50.97 1.25 1.93
C SER A 60 49.94 2.33 2.29
N ALA A 61 50.22 3.60 1.99
CA ALA A 61 49.27 4.69 2.23
C ALA A 61 47.98 4.52 1.41
N MET A 62 48.11 4.11 0.14
CA MET A 62 46.98 3.85 -0.73
C MET A 62 46.16 2.65 -0.23
N GLN A 63 46.81 1.56 0.19
CA GLN A 63 46.13 0.39 0.73
C GLN A 63 45.34 0.73 2.01
N LYS A 64 45.91 1.55 2.91
CA LYS A 64 45.20 2.04 4.10
C LYS A 64 43.96 2.85 3.72
N SER A 65 44.07 3.72 2.71
CA SER A 65 42.94 4.51 2.21
C SER A 65 41.84 3.63 1.62
N VAL A 66 42.22 2.62 0.82
CA VAL A 66 41.27 1.66 0.24
C VAL A 66 40.53 0.90 1.35
N VAL A 67 41.24 0.35 2.34
CA VAL A 67 40.62 -0.37 3.45
C VAL A 67 39.67 0.53 4.25
N ALA A 68 40.05 1.78 4.52
CA ALA A 68 39.20 2.73 5.21
C ALA A 68 37.94 3.10 4.41
N LYS A 69 38.07 3.24 3.09
CA LYS A 69 36.94 3.50 2.19
C LYS A 69 36.03 2.30 2.04
N ASP A 70 36.58 1.09 1.98
CA ASP A 70 35.80 -0.14 1.94
C ASP A 70 34.99 -0.34 3.23
N SER A 71 35.57 -0.04 4.40
CA SER A 71 34.82 -0.10 5.66
C SER A 71 33.71 0.95 5.73
N GLU A 72 33.98 2.18 5.28
CA GLU A 72 32.96 3.24 5.16
C GLU A 72 31.83 2.83 4.20
N ILE A 73 32.16 2.23 3.06
CA ILE A 73 31.17 1.72 2.09
C ILE A 73 30.31 0.62 2.71
N GLN A 74 30.92 -0.32 3.44
CA GLN A 74 30.17 -1.38 4.12
C GLN A 74 29.22 -0.83 5.19
N GLU A 75 29.67 0.16 5.97
CA GLU A 75 28.82 0.81 6.97
C GLU A 75 27.65 1.56 6.33
N LEU A 76 27.91 2.31 5.25
CA LEU A 76 26.87 3.03 4.52
C LEU A 76 25.86 2.08 3.88
N LYS A 77 26.31 0.95 3.31
CA LYS A 77 25.42 -0.09 2.78
C LYS A 77 24.53 -0.67 3.88
N ALA A 78 25.11 -1.04 5.03
CA ALA A 78 24.33 -1.57 6.15
C ALA A 78 23.28 -0.56 6.67
N ARG A 79 23.63 0.74 6.72
CA ARG A 79 22.68 1.80 7.08
C ARG A 79 21.57 1.97 6.05
N LEU A 80 21.89 1.90 4.75
CA LEU A 80 20.89 1.97 3.68
C LEU A 80 19.92 0.78 3.73
N ASP A 81 20.44 -0.43 3.90
CA ASP A 81 19.61 -1.65 4.00
C ASP A 81 18.69 -1.57 5.23
N ALA A 82 19.22 -1.14 6.38
CA ALA A 82 18.43 -0.95 7.59
C ALA A 82 17.34 0.13 7.41
N ALA A 83 17.66 1.24 6.75
CA ALA A 83 16.70 2.30 6.46
C ALA A 83 15.62 1.84 5.47
N GLU A 84 15.96 1.03 4.47
CA GLU A 84 15.00 0.46 3.52
C GLU A 84 14.04 -0.49 4.22
N VAL A 85 14.55 -1.36 5.10
CA VAL A 85 13.71 -2.26 5.92
C VAL A 85 12.80 -1.46 6.84
N ALA A 86 13.32 -0.46 7.54
CA ALA A 86 12.51 0.41 8.41
C ALA A 86 11.41 1.14 7.63
N ARG A 87 11.71 1.63 6.42
CA ARG A 87 10.73 2.27 5.55
C ARG A 87 9.65 1.29 5.08
N LYS A 88 10.02 0.07 4.69
CA LYS A 88 9.05 -0.97 4.31
C LYS A 88 8.13 -1.34 5.48
N LEU A 89 8.69 -1.49 6.68
CA LEU A 89 7.90 -1.76 7.90
C LEU A 89 6.93 -0.62 8.20
N ALA A 90 7.40 0.63 8.18
CA ALA A 90 6.54 1.79 8.41
C ALA A 90 5.38 1.87 7.40
N ILE A 91 5.64 1.54 6.13
CA ILE A 91 4.59 1.47 5.09
C ILE A 91 3.61 0.34 5.39
N ILE A 92 4.08 -0.86 5.74
CA ILE A 92 3.21 -2.00 6.07
C ILE A 92 2.33 -1.70 7.29
N GLU A 93 2.90 -1.09 8.33
CA GLU A 93 2.15 -0.69 9.53
C GLU A 93 1.08 0.35 9.20
N ALA A 94 1.43 1.39 8.45
CA ALA A 94 0.48 2.41 8.01
C ALA A 94 -0.65 1.81 7.14
N LEU A 95 -0.30 0.94 6.18
CA LEU A 95 -1.28 0.25 5.35
C LEU A 95 -2.16 -0.70 6.16
N SER A 96 -1.63 -1.36 7.19
CA SER A 96 -2.40 -2.25 8.07
C SER A 96 -3.47 -1.48 8.84
N VAL A 97 -3.14 -0.29 9.37
CA VAL A 97 -4.11 0.58 10.04
C VAL A 97 -5.21 1.01 9.07
N VAL A 98 -4.84 1.54 7.91
CA VAL A 98 -5.80 1.97 6.88
C VAL A 98 -6.68 0.81 6.41
N GLN A 99 -6.11 -0.39 6.26
CA GLN A 99 -6.86 -1.58 5.87
C GLN A 99 -7.88 -1.98 6.94
N LYS A 100 -7.51 -1.96 8.23
CA LYS A 100 -8.43 -2.24 9.33
C LYS A 100 -9.56 -1.23 9.40
N GLU A 101 -9.27 0.06 9.26
CA GLU A 101 -10.27 1.13 9.24
C GLU A 101 -11.22 0.97 8.05
N ARG A 102 -10.69 0.67 6.86
CA ARG A 102 -11.50 0.41 5.65
C ARG A 102 -12.43 -0.79 5.86
N ASP A 103 -11.91 -1.89 6.40
CA ASP A 103 -12.69 -3.12 6.60
C ASP A 103 -13.77 -2.91 7.68
N ALA A 104 -13.48 -2.14 8.74
CA ALA A 104 -14.46 -1.73 9.74
C ALA A 104 -15.57 -0.86 9.12
N LEU A 105 -15.20 0.19 8.37
CA LEU A 105 -16.16 1.08 7.70
C LEU A 105 -17.00 0.33 6.65
N ALA A 106 -16.42 -0.63 5.94
CA ALA A 106 -17.16 -1.45 4.98
C ALA A 106 -18.23 -2.30 5.67
N ASN A 107 -17.90 -2.89 6.83
CA ASN A 107 -18.85 -3.65 7.63
C ASN A 107 -19.95 -2.76 8.23
N GLU A 108 -19.61 -1.59 8.75
CA GLU A 108 -20.58 -0.61 9.26
C GLU A 108 -21.52 -0.13 8.15
N LEU A 109 -21.00 0.15 6.96
CA LEU A 109 -21.81 0.57 5.82
C LEU A 109 -22.77 -0.53 5.38
N GLU A 110 -22.31 -1.78 5.33
CA GLU A 110 -23.14 -2.93 5.00
C GLU A 110 -24.24 -3.16 6.05
N GLN A 111 -23.91 -3.04 7.33
CA GLN A 111 -24.89 -3.13 8.41
C GLN A 111 -25.92 -2.00 8.31
N ALA A 112 -25.49 -0.75 8.12
CA ALA A 112 -26.38 0.39 7.98
C ALA A 112 -27.31 0.25 6.75
N LYS A 113 -26.83 -0.32 5.64
CA LYS A 113 -27.66 -0.64 4.48
C LYS A 113 -28.72 -1.69 4.81
N ARG A 114 -28.36 -2.76 5.51
CA ARG A 114 -29.30 -3.82 5.93
C ARG A 114 -30.35 -3.26 6.89
N ASP A 115 -29.93 -2.49 7.88
CA ASP A 115 -30.83 -1.87 8.84
C ASP A 115 -31.80 -0.89 8.14
N LYS A 116 -31.32 -0.11 7.19
CA LYS A 116 -32.16 0.78 6.37
C LYS A 116 -33.15 -0.01 5.51
N HIS A 117 -32.72 -1.11 4.89
CA HIS A 117 -33.60 -1.95 4.08
C HIS A 117 -34.69 -2.58 4.95
N ALA A 118 -34.31 -3.20 6.07
CA ALA A 118 -35.25 -3.79 7.01
C ALA A 118 -36.22 -2.76 7.59
N ALA A 119 -35.76 -1.54 7.88
CA ALA A 119 -36.62 -0.46 8.33
C ALA A 119 -37.63 -0.03 7.26
N SER A 120 -37.21 0.03 5.99
CA SER A 120 -38.09 0.34 4.85
C SER A 120 -39.16 -0.75 4.67
N GLU A 121 -38.75 -2.02 4.64
CA GLU A 121 -39.66 -3.16 4.52
C GLU A 121 -40.65 -3.22 5.69
N LEU A 122 -40.19 -2.95 6.91
CA LEU A 122 -41.06 -2.91 8.08
C LEU A 122 -42.07 -1.75 7.99
N ALA A 123 -41.66 -0.59 7.49
CA ALA A 123 -42.55 0.54 7.30
C ALA A 123 -43.61 0.25 6.22
N GLU A 124 -43.21 -0.34 5.11
CA GLU A 124 -44.12 -0.78 4.04
C GLU A 124 -45.10 -1.85 4.53
N ALA A 125 -44.62 -2.85 5.27
CA ALA A 125 -45.47 -3.89 5.85
C ALA A 125 -46.48 -3.32 6.87
N LYS A 126 -46.06 -2.38 7.72
CA LYS A 126 -46.96 -1.69 8.66
C LYS A 126 -48.02 -0.87 7.93
N LEU A 127 -47.63 -0.16 6.86
CA LEU A 127 -48.56 0.62 6.06
C LEU A 127 -49.57 -0.29 5.34
N ALA A 128 -49.10 -1.38 4.72
CA ALA A 128 -49.94 -2.36 4.05
C ALA A 128 -50.94 -3.00 5.03
N ASN A 129 -50.49 -3.39 6.23
CA ASN A 129 -51.37 -3.93 7.27
C ASN A 129 -52.39 -2.88 7.74
N GLY A 130 -51.96 -1.63 7.96
CA GLY A 130 -52.85 -0.52 8.31
C GLY A 130 -53.93 -0.27 7.26
N LEU A 131 -53.56 -0.29 5.98
CA LEU A 131 -54.50 -0.17 4.85
C LEU A 131 -55.45 -1.37 4.77
N GLN A 132 -54.95 -2.58 4.95
CA GLN A 132 -55.77 -3.80 4.96
C GLN A 132 -56.80 -3.76 6.10
N LYS A 133 -56.38 -3.34 7.30
CA LYS A 133 -57.28 -3.19 8.44
C LYS A 133 -58.34 -2.11 8.20
N ALA A 134 -57.93 -0.94 7.71
CA ALA A 134 -58.87 0.13 7.37
C ALA A 134 -59.86 -0.30 6.28
N ALA A 135 -59.41 -1.06 5.28
CA ALA A 135 -60.28 -1.62 4.25
C ALA A 135 -61.27 -2.63 4.84
N ALA A 136 -60.82 -3.55 5.71
CA ALA A 136 -61.68 -4.52 6.37
C ALA A 136 -62.73 -3.85 7.29
N ASP A 137 -62.33 -2.82 8.05
CA ASP A 137 -63.23 -2.04 8.88
C ASP A 137 -64.30 -1.32 8.04
N LYS A 138 -63.90 -0.76 6.89
CA LYS A 138 -64.82 -0.12 5.94
C LYS A 138 -65.76 -1.10 5.27
N ASP A 139 -65.27 -2.28 4.88
CA ASP A 139 -66.11 -3.33 4.31
C ASP A 139 -67.13 -3.85 5.33
N ALA A 140 -66.73 -4.02 6.58
CA ALA A 140 -67.65 -4.41 7.67
C ALA A 140 -68.73 -3.33 7.90
N GLU A 141 -68.35 -2.05 7.90
CA GLU A 141 -69.29 -0.93 8.01
C GLU A 141 -70.27 -0.90 6.82
N ILE A 142 -69.78 -1.09 5.59
CA ILE A 142 -70.60 -1.17 4.38
C ILE A 142 -71.59 -2.33 4.47
N GLN A 143 -71.15 -3.51 4.91
CA GLN A 143 -72.04 -4.68 5.06
C GLN A 143 -73.11 -4.43 6.14
N ALA A 144 -72.74 -3.82 7.26
CA ALA A 144 -73.70 -3.46 8.32
C ALA A 144 -74.75 -2.45 7.82
N LEU A 145 -74.32 -1.43 7.06
CA LEU A 145 -75.22 -0.46 6.46
C LEU A 145 -76.12 -1.09 5.40
N LYS A 146 -75.61 -1.98 4.54
CA LYS A 146 -76.41 -2.74 3.58
C LYS A 146 -77.48 -3.58 4.26
N ALA A 147 -77.11 -4.36 5.28
CA ALA A 147 -78.07 -5.17 6.03
C ALA A 147 -79.16 -4.31 6.69
N LYS A 148 -78.81 -3.12 7.21
CA LYS A 148 -79.78 -2.18 7.78
C LYS A 148 -80.72 -1.59 6.72
N LEU A 149 -80.19 -1.24 5.56
CA LEU A 149 -80.99 -0.77 4.42
C LEU A 149 -81.94 -1.86 3.91
N ASP A 150 -81.46 -3.10 3.77
CA ASP A 150 -82.27 -4.24 3.34
C ASP A 150 -83.39 -4.55 4.35
N SER A 151 -83.07 -4.56 5.65
CA SER A 151 -84.07 -4.72 6.73
C SER A 151 -85.12 -3.60 6.70
N THR A 152 -84.69 -2.35 6.51
CA THR A 152 -85.61 -1.21 6.41
C THR A 152 -86.48 -1.31 5.16
N GLY A 153 -85.91 -1.71 4.03
CA GLY A 153 -86.64 -1.96 2.78
C GLY A 153 -87.64 -3.12 2.91
N MET A 154 -87.30 -4.19 3.62
CA MET A 154 -88.22 -5.28 3.93
C MET A 154 -89.36 -4.81 4.84
N MET A 155 -89.06 -4.06 5.91
CA MET A 155 -90.09 -3.49 6.79
C MET A 155 -91.04 -2.56 6.03
N GLN A 156 -90.53 -1.71 5.13
CA GLN A 156 -91.35 -0.86 4.28
C GLN A 156 -92.23 -1.67 3.31
N LYS A 157 -91.67 -2.70 2.66
CA LYS A 157 -92.46 -3.60 1.80
C LYS A 157 -93.57 -4.30 2.58
N LEU A 158 -93.27 -4.83 3.78
CA LEU A 158 -94.26 -5.45 4.65
C LEU A 158 -95.35 -4.47 5.05
N ALA A 159 -94.98 -3.26 5.49
CA ALA A 159 -95.95 -2.21 5.86
C ALA A 159 -96.84 -1.81 4.67
N ILE A 160 -96.28 -1.70 3.46
CA ILE A 160 -97.05 -1.43 2.24
C ILE A 160 -97.98 -2.61 1.92
N THR A 161 -97.51 -3.85 2.00
CA THR A 161 -98.33 -5.05 1.75
C THR A 161 -99.48 -5.15 2.77
N GLU A 162 -99.21 -4.90 4.05
CA GLU A 162 -100.25 -4.86 5.08
C GLU A 162 -101.28 -3.76 4.82
N ALA A 163 -100.83 -2.54 4.49
CA ALA A 163 -101.73 -1.44 4.14
C ALA A 163 -102.57 -1.74 2.90
N VAL A 164 -101.97 -2.32 1.85
CA VAL A 164 -102.70 -2.74 0.64
C VAL A 164 -103.70 -3.84 0.96
N ASN A 165 -103.34 -4.84 1.76
CA ASN A 165 -104.25 -5.91 2.17
C ASN A 165 -105.46 -5.37 2.95
N VAL A 166 -105.27 -4.36 3.82
CA VAL A 166 -106.37 -3.69 4.52
C VAL A 166 -107.30 -3.01 3.52
N VAL A 167 -106.75 -2.22 2.60
CA VAL A 167 -107.52 -1.55 1.54
C VAL A 167 -108.24 -2.56 0.63
N GLU A 168 -107.62 -3.69 0.31
CA GLU A 168 -108.24 -4.76 -0.47
C GLU A 168 -109.42 -5.40 0.26
N ARG A 169 -109.30 -5.64 1.57
CA ARG A 169 -110.42 -6.13 2.40
C ARG A 169 -111.57 -5.13 2.45
N GLU A 170 -111.27 -3.86 2.71
CA GLU A 170 -112.28 -2.79 2.70
C GLU A 170 -112.97 -2.68 1.33
N ARG A 171 -112.20 -2.77 0.23
CA ARG A 171 -112.74 -2.79 -1.14
C ARG A 171 -113.65 -4.00 -1.37
N ASP A 172 -113.23 -5.19 -0.93
CA ASP A 172 -114.00 -6.42 -1.13
C ASP A 172 -115.29 -6.41 -0.28
N GLU A 173 -115.24 -5.88 0.93
CA GLU A 173 -116.43 -5.63 1.77
C GLU A 173 -117.39 -4.64 1.12
N LEU A 174 -116.89 -3.50 0.60
CA LEU A 174 -117.70 -2.54 -0.14
C LEU A 174 -118.30 -3.14 -1.41
N LYS A 175 -117.53 -3.92 -2.18
CA LYS A 175 -117.99 -4.61 -3.39
C LYS A 175 -119.08 -5.62 -3.07
N ASN A 176 -118.93 -6.40 -2.01
CA ASN A 176 -119.94 -7.34 -1.54
C ASN A 176 -121.20 -6.62 -1.04
N GLY A 177 -121.04 -5.48 -0.36
CA GLY A 177 -122.14 -4.60 0.04
C GLY A 177 -122.92 -4.06 -1.15
N LEU A 178 -122.23 -3.58 -2.20
CA LEU A 178 -122.84 -3.13 -3.45
C LEU A 178 -123.58 -4.26 -4.17
N ALA A 179 -122.98 -5.45 -4.27
CA ALA A 179 -123.62 -6.61 -4.90
C ALA A 179 -124.89 -7.04 -4.16
N ARG A 180 -124.91 -7.00 -2.82
CA ARG A 180 -126.12 -7.25 -2.02
C ARG A 180 -127.18 -6.17 -2.25
N ALA A 181 -126.79 -4.90 -2.30
CA ALA A 181 -127.70 -3.79 -2.56
C ALA A 181 -128.30 -3.82 -3.99
N GLU A 182 -127.58 -4.37 -4.97
CA GLU A 182 -128.09 -4.61 -6.32
C GLU A 182 -129.07 -5.80 -6.37
N LEU A 183 -128.79 -6.87 -5.63
CA LEU A 183 -129.68 -8.05 -5.51
C LEU A 183 -131.01 -7.74 -4.78
N GLU A 184 -131.01 -6.82 -3.81
CA GLU A 184 -132.24 -6.38 -3.11
C GLU A 184 -133.12 -5.43 -3.94
N LYS A 185 -132.63 -4.96 -5.09
CA LYS A 185 -133.36 -4.06 -6.02
C LYS A 185 -133.95 -4.77 -7.24
N GLN A 186 -133.80 -6.10 -7.36
CA GLN A 186 -134.48 -6.94 -8.34
C GLN A 186 -135.67 -7.66 -7.71
#